data_AF-A0A1Y3B2B4-F1
#
_entry.id   AF-A0A1Y3B2B4-F1
#
_cell.length_a   1.000
_cell.length_b   1.000
_cell.length_c   1.000
_cell.angle_alpha   90.00
_cell.angle_beta   90.00
_cell.angle_gamma   90.00
#
_symmetry.space_group_name_H-M   'P 1'
#
loop_
_entity.id
_entity.type
_entity.pdbx_description
1 polymer ?
#
loop_
_entity_poly.entity_id
_entity_poly.type
_entity_poly.pdbx_seq_one_letter_code
_entity_poly.pdbx_strand_id
1 'polypeptide(L)'
;MESACVFHPKHAYNVRTNGRIERFYVCCNNEAGSVGCQSMEVHVTNGHQFIETRTGFCRTQSRPDETPKAYALDCEMCFTELAFEICRITIIDFDGEVIYDKLVKPAAKIIDYVTKYSGIKETDLIGVTNTLKDVQQDIIELISAETFIIGHGLDSDFRALKLLHNRIIDTAFLYPHNRGLPFKKSLKTLAVNHLNRIIQEDGKCFSCLFLID
;
A
#
# COMPACT_ATOMS: atom_id res chain seq x y z
N MET A 1 -1.97 -27.08 21.76
CA MET A 1 -2.88 -26.01 21.30
C MET A 1 -2.06 -24.75 21.30
N GLU A 2 -1.68 -24.25 20.13
CA GLU A 2 -1.07 -22.92 20.04
C GLU A 2 -2.13 -21.90 20.47
N SER A 3 -1.81 -21.08 21.46
CA SER A 3 -2.71 -20.06 21.97
C SER A 3 -2.82 -18.94 20.95
N ALA A 4 -4.04 -18.61 20.51
CA ALA A 4 -4.29 -17.49 19.61
C ALA A 4 -3.69 -16.19 20.17
N CYS A 5 -3.06 -15.40 19.32
CA CYS A 5 -2.52 -14.10 19.69
C CYS A 5 -3.66 -13.08 19.80
N VAL A 6 -3.82 -12.47 20.98
CA VAL A 6 -4.86 -11.48 21.27
C VAL A 6 -4.24 -10.08 21.37
N PHE A 7 -4.63 -9.16 20.49
CA PHE A 7 -4.00 -7.83 20.37
C PHE A 7 -5.00 -6.71 20.02
N HIS A 8 -4.54 -5.46 20.10
CA HIS A 8 -5.28 -4.27 19.65
C HIS A 8 -4.73 -3.79 18.31
N PRO A 9 -5.51 -3.79 17.22
CA PRO A 9 -5.02 -3.47 15.87
C PRO A 9 -4.77 -1.98 15.63
N LYS A 10 -5.20 -1.10 16.54
CA LYS A 10 -5.00 0.35 16.40
C LYS A 10 -4.31 0.93 17.63
N HIS A 11 -3.61 2.05 17.42
CA HIS A 11 -2.92 2.76 18.50
C HIS A 11 -3.89 3.28 19.58
N ALA A 12 -3.33 3.59 20.75
CA ALA A 12 -4.07 4.27 21.81
C ALA A 12 -4.02 5.79 21.65
N TYR A 13 -5.13 6.47 21.94
CA TYR A 13 -5.26 7.93 21.95
C TYR A 13 -5.49 8.43 23.38
N ASN A 14 -5.16 9.70 23.61
CA ASN A 14 -5.26 10.33 24.92
C ASN A 14 -6.55 11.15 25.01
N VAL A 15 -7.31 10.97 26.09
CA VAL A 15 -8.46 11.78 26.47
C VAL A 15 -8.12 12.53 27.74
N ARG A 16 -8.41 13.84 27.77
CA ARG A 16 -8.22 14.67 28.97
C ARG A 16 -9.54 14.83 29.68
N THR A 17 -9.66 14.25 30.87
CA THR A 17 -10.85 14.33 31.72
C THR A 17 -10.43 14.83 33.09
N ASN A 18 -10.99 15.96 33.55
CA ASN A 18 -10.73 16.52 34.89
C ASN A 18 -9.24 16.63 35.28
N GLY A 19 -8.39 17.04 34.34
CA GLY A 19 -6.95 17.18 34.57
C GLY A 19 -6.15 15.87 34.57
N ARG A 20 -6.81 14.72 34.37
CA ARG A 20 -6.17 13.41 34.18
C ARG A 20 -6.11 13.07 32.69
N ILE A 21 -5.06 12.35 32.31
CA ILE A 21 -4.90 11.80 30.96
C ILE A 21 -5.26 10.32 31.03
N GLU A 22 -6.37 9.97 30.40
CA GLU A 22 -6.79 8.58 30.21
C GLU A 22 -6.43 8.15 28.79
N ARG A 23 -6.03 6.89 28.61
CA ARG A 23 -5.61 6.36 27.32
C ARG A 23 -6.55 5.26 26.89
N PHE A 24 -7.03 5.31 25.65
CA PHE A 24 -7.98 4.34 25.10
C PHE A 24 -7.51 3.85 23.72
N TYR A 25 -7.81 2.61 23.36
CA TYR A 25 -7.50 2.07 22.04
C TYR A 25 -8.53 2.49 20.98
N VAL A 26 -8.08 3.00 19.82
CA VAL A 26 -8.98 3.44 18.73
C VAL A 26 -9.82 2.29 18.15
N CYS A 27 -9.42 1.04 18.33
CA CYS A 27 -10.11 -0.13 17.78
C CYS A 27 -11.38 -0.53 18.54
N CYS A 28 -11.40 -0.35 19.87
CA CYS A 28 -12.48 -0.84 20.73
C CYS A 28 -12.91 0.16 21.81
N ASN A 29 -12.23 1.30 21.93
CA ASN A 29 -12.37 2.26 23.03
C ASN A 29 -12.16 1.68 24.44
N ASN A 30 -11.52 0.50 24.54
CA ASN A 30 -11.09 -0.02 25.84
C ASN A 30 -9.86 0.75 26.35
N GLU A 31 -9.69 0.77 27.66
CA GLU A 31 -8.56 1.43 28.33
C GLU A 31 -7.21 0.80 27.94
N ALA A 32 -6.17 1.64 27.85
CA ALA A 32 -4.81 1.18 27.58
C ALA A 32 -4.33 0.24 28.69
N GLY A 33 -3.89 -0.96 28.31
CA GLY A 33 -3.59 -2.04 29.25
C GLY A 33 -4.67 -3.14 29.31
N SER A 34 -5.84 -2.94 28.69
CA SER A 34 -6.83 -4.01 28.53
C SER A 34 -6.30 -5.14 27.64
N VAL A 35 -6.86 -6.34 27.81
CA VAL A 35 -6.66 -7.45 26.87
C VAL A 35 -7.06 -7.01 25.46
N GLY A 36 -6.36 -7.53 24.43
CA GLY A 36 -6.60 -7.23 23.02
C GLY A 36 -8.04 -7.50 22.59
N CYS A 37 -8.53 -6.69 21.66
CA CYS A 37 -9.90 -6.81 21.14
C CYS A 37 -10.03 -7.67 19.87
N GLN A 38 -8.91 -8.17 19.34
CA GLN A 38 -8.88 -9.08 18.19
C GLN A 38 -7.98 -10.27 18.48
N SER A 39 -8.30 -11.41 17.88
CA SER A 39 -7.52 -12.64 17.99
C SER A 39 -7.17 -13.19 16.60
N MET A 40 -5.90 -13.52 16.37
CA MET A 40 -5.42 -14.20 15.17
C MET A 40 -4.43 -15.31 15.57
N GLU A 41 -4.14 -16.25 14.68
CA GLU A 41 -3.11 -17.27 14.94
C GLU A 41 -1.74 -16.62 15.18
N VAL A 42 -1.44 -15.54 14.45
CA VAL A 42 -0.23 -14.71 14.59
C VAL A 42 -0.59 -13.23 14.55
N HIS A 43 0.14 -12.38 15.30
CA HIS A 43 -0.01 -10.93 15.17
C HIS A 43 1.01 -10.37 14.18
N VAL A 44 0.58 -9.44 13.33
CA VAL A 44 1.48 -8.66 12.48
C VAL A 44 1.98 -7.46 13.29
N THR A 45 3.28 -7.38 13.55
CA THR A 45 3.88 -6.19 14.20
C THR A 45 4.26 -5.13 13.18
N ASN A 46 4.35 -3.87 13.62
CA ASN A 46 4.95 -2.78 12.83
C ASN A 46 6.49 -2.87 12.75
N GLY A 47 7.07 -4.07 12.86
CA GLY A 47 8.51 -4.32 12.80
C GLY A 47 9.06 -4.24 11.37
N HIS A 48 9.91 -5.18 10.96
CA HIS A 48 10.44 -5.23 9.60
C HIS A 48 9.33 -5.60 8.61
N GLN A 49 8.68 -4.56 8.05
CA GLN A 49 7.56 -4.67 7.12
C GLN A 49 7.97 -5.18 5.72
N PHE A 50 9.25 -5.10 5.37
CA PHE A 50 9.83 -5.61 4.13
C PHE A 50 11.06 -6.46 4.45
N ILE A 51 11.28 -7.52 3.67
CA ILE A 51 12.52 -8.28 3.75
C ILE A 51 13.67 -7.37 3.28
N GLU A 52 14.71 -7.22 4.09
CA GLU A 52 15.93 -6.45 3.74
C GLU A 52 16.83 -7.18 2.72
N THR A 53 16.23 -7.76 1.68
CA THR A 53 16.97 -8.35 0.56
C THR A 53 17.23 -7.30 -0.50
N ARG A 54 18.50 -6.98 -0.76
CA ARG A 54 18.91 -6.10 -1.88
C ARG A 54 18.91 -6.84 -3.24
N THR A 55 18.09 -7.88 -3.37
CA THR A 55 18.09 -8.81 -4.52
C THR A 55 16.71 -8.91 -5.16
N GLY A 56 16.69 -9.29 -6.44
CA GLY A 56 15.45 -9.39 -7.23
C GLY A 56 14.93 -8.05 -7.73
N PHE A 57 15.72 -6.98 -7.62
CA PHE A 57 15.37 -5.69 -8.18
C PHE A 57 15.63 -5.64 -9.69
N CYS A 58 14.65 -5.18 -10.45
CA CYS A 58 14.83 -4.84 -11.86
C CYS A 58 14.88 -3.32 -12.04
N ARG A 59 15.50 -2.85 -13.14
CA ARG A 59 15.65 -1.43 -13.45
C ARG A 59 15.03 -1.14 -14.80
N THR A 60 14.25 -0.06 -14.89
CA THR A 60 13.69 0.44 -16.15
C THR A 60 14.80 0.81 -17.12
N GLN A 61 14.65 0.43 -18.39
CA GLN A 61 15.66 0.68 -19.43
C GLN A 61 15.41 2.02 -20.12
N SER A 62 16.48 2.71 -20.49
CA SER A 62 16.38 3.99 -21.22
C SER A 62 15.98 3.74 -22.67
N ARG A 63 15.01 4.53 -23.14
CA ARG A 63 14.54 4.60 -24.52
C ARG A 63 14.43 6.08 -24.90
N PRO A 64 15.56 6.73 -25.21
CA PRO A 64 15.63 8.19 -25.33
C PRO A 64 14.80 8.77 -26.48
N ASP A 65 14.56 7.96 -27.52
CA ASP A 65 13.74 8.35 -28.68
C ASP A 65 12.23 8.20 -28.42
N GLU A 66 11.84 7.63 -27.27
CA GLU A 66 10.43 7.50 -26.89
C GLU A 66 9.90 8.85 -26.39
N THR A 67 8.71 9.24 -26.88
CA THR A 67 7.98 10.38 -26.32
C THR A 67 7.73 10.13 -24.82
N PRO A 68 8.14 11.04 -23.92
CA PRO A 68 7.92 10.88 -22.50
C PRO A 68 6.44 10.67 -22.18
N LYS A 69 6.14 9.60 -21.44
CA LYS A 69 4.78 9.26 -20.97
C LYS A 69 4.66 9.57 -19.49
N ALA A 70 3.43 9.65 -19.01
CA ALA A 70 3.14 9.74 -17.58
C ALA A 70 2.06 8.72 -17.24
N TYR A 71 2.29 7.94 -16.18
CA TYR A 71 1.36 6.92 -15.72
C TYR A 71 1.15 7.05 -14.21
N ALA A 72 -0.07 6.82 -13.73
CA ALA A 72 -0.29 6.56 -12.31
C ALA A 72 -0.12 5.06 -12.03
N LEU A 73 0.51 4.76 -10.90
CA LEU A 73 0.75 3.40 -10.43
C LEU A 73 0.22 3.25 -9.00
N ASP A 74 -0.48 2.15 -8.77
CA ASP A 74 -0.97 1.77 -7.45
C ASP A 74 -0.82 0.26 -7.26
N CYS A 75 -0.27 -0.16 -6.12
CA CYS A 75 -0.13 -1.57 -5.78
C CYS A 75 -0.92 -1.94 -4.52
N GLU A 76 -1.62 -3.07 -4.59
CA GLU A 76 -2.19 -3.71 -3.42
C GLU A 76 -1.25 -4.78 -2.91
N MET A 77 -1.08 -4.82 -1.59
CA MET A 77 -0.15 -5.71 -0.90
C MET A 77 -0.86 -6.58 0.12
N CYS A 78 -0.24 -7.70 0.42
CA CYS A 78 -0.67 -8.68 1.41
C CYS A 78 0.53 -9.02 2.31
N PHE A 79 0.27 -9.37 3.57
CA PHE A 79 1.30 -9.71 4.53
C PHE A 79 1.51 -11.22 4.51
N THR A 80 2.74 -11.66 4.23
CA THR A 80 3.12 -13.08 4.15
C THR A 80 4.04 -13.46 5.30
N GLU A 81 4.38 -14.75 5.39
CA GLU A 81 5.36 -15.26 6.38
C GLU A 81 6.73 -14.58 6.29
N LEU A 82 7.03 -13.91 5.18
CA LEU A 82 8.28 -13.17 5.02
C LEU A 82 8.10 -11.68 5.33
N ALA A 83 7.18 -11.00 4.63
CA ALA A 83 6.93 -9.57 4.75
C ALA A 83 5.71 -9.13 3.90
N PHE A 84 5.54 -7.83 3.63
CA PHE A 84 4.64 -7.39 2.58
C PHE A 84 5.12 -7.85 1.20
N GLU A 85 4.21 -8.48 0.47
CA GLU A 85 4.37 -8.85 -0.94
C GLU A 85 3.23 -8.25 -1.76
N ILE A 86 3.48 -8.00 -3.04
CA ILE A 86 2.47 -7.48 -3.96
C ILE A 86 1.42 -8.56 -4.28
N CYS A 87 0.17 -8.16 -4.27
CA CYS A 87 -1.00 -8.97 -4.58
C CYS A 87 -1.78 -8.43 -5.80
N ARG A 88 -1.69 -7.13 -6.11
CA ARG A 88 -2.22 -6.52 -7.34
C ARG A 88 -1.38 -5.32 -7.75
N ILE A 89 -1.28 -5.06 -9.04
CA ILE A 89 -0.79 -3.80 -9.60
C ILE A 89 -1.80 -3.27 -10.59
N THR A 90 -2.03 -1.96 -10.54
CA THR A 90 -2.80 -1.25 -11.55
C THR A 90 -2.02 -0.02 -12.02
N ILE A 91 -2.03 0.21 -13.32
CA ILE A 91 -1.42 1.35 -13.99
C ILE A 91 -2.46 1.97 -14.92
N ILE A 92 -2.62 3.29 -14.83
CA ILE A 92 -3.44 4.08 -15.76
C ILE A 92 -2.59 5.11 -16.51
N ASP A 93 -3.11 5.52 -17.66
CA ASP A 93 -2.62 6.69 -18.37
C ASP A 93 -3.21 8.01 -17.86
N PHE A 94 -2.84 9.09 -18.54
CA PHE A 94 -3.27 10.44 -18.19
C PHE A 94 -4.75 10.70 -18.50
N ASP A 95 -5.35 9.91 -19.39
CA ASP A 95 -6.78 10.00 -19.73
C ASP A 95 -7.64 9.20 -18.74
N GLY A 96 -7.01 8.54 -17.74
CA GLY A 96 -7.68 7.74 -16.73
C GLY A 96 -7.95 6.29 -17.16
N GLU A 97 -7.44 5.88 -18.32
CA GLU A 97 -7.68 4.54 -18.87
C GLU A 97 -6.72 3.52 -18.27
N VAL A 98 -7.26 2.34 -17.93
CA VAL A 98 -6.47 1.26 -17.33
C VAL A 98 -5.66 0.57 -18.42
N ILE A 99 -4.35 0.83 -18.43
CA ILE A 99 -3.42 0.25 -19.40
C ILE A 99 -2.79 -1.06 -18.93
N TYR A 100 -2.78 -1.30 -17.61
CA TYR A 100 -2.27 -2.53 -17.04
C TYR A 100 -2.92 -2.80 -15.68
N ASP A 101 -3.56 -3.96 -15.52
CA ASP A 101 -4.13 -4.40 -14.25
C ASP A 101 -3.93 -5.91 -14.10
N LYS A 102 -3.17 -6.32 -13.08
CA LYS A 102 -2.87 -7.74 -12.84
C LYS A 102 -2.85 -8.07 -11.36
N LEU A 103 -3.46 -9.22 -11.05
CA LEU A 103 -3.26 -9.91 -9.78
C LEU A 103 -1.93 -10.66 -9.80
N VAL A 104 -1.27 -10.70 -8.64
CA VAL A 104 0.04 -11.34 -8.46
C VAL A 104 -0.08 -12.39 -7.38
N LYS A 105 0.47 -13.57 -7.65
CA LYS A 105 0.61 -14.64 -6.67
C LYS A 105 1.83 -14.35 -5.78
N PRO A 106 1.64 -14.13 -4.47
CA PRO A 106 2.77 -13.97 -3.54
C PRO A 106 3.64 -15.22 -3.49
N ALA A 107 4.94 -15.04 -3.25
CA ALA A 107 5.87 -16.17 -3.24
C ALA A 107 5.78 -16.96 -1.94
N ALA A 108 5.54 -16.30 -0.80
CA ALA A 108 5.32 -16.94 0.49
C ALA A 108 3.83 -17.06 0.82
N LYS A 109 3.55 -17.90 1.83
CA LYS A 109 2.19 -18.10 2.32
C LYS A 109 1.66 -16.80 2.93
N ILE A 110 0.45 -16.42 2.53
CA ILE A 110 -0.24 -15.24 3.05
C ILE A 110 -0.70 -15.52 4.49
N ILE A 111 -0.37 -14.58 5.39
CA ILE A 111 -0.83 -14.54 6.78
C ILE A 111 -2.06 -13.64 6.90
N ASP A 112 -2.00 -12.46 6.29
CA ASP A 112 -3.08 -11.48 6.30
C ASP A 112 -3.22 -10.88 4.91
N TYR A 113 -4.41 -10.98 4.33
CA TYR A 113 -4.74 -10.38 3.04
C TYR A 113 -4.86 -8.86 3.12
N VAL A 114 -4.91 -8.30 4.33
CA VAL A 114 -5.02 -6.87 4.57
C VAL A 114 -6.29 -6.31 3.91
N THR A 115 -7.33 -7.15 3.76
CA THR A 115 -8.52 -6.91 2.93
C THR A 115 -9.23 -5.59 3.24
N LYS A 116 -9.15 -5.13 4.49
CA LYS A 116 -9.70 -3.83 4.89
C LYS A 116 -9.08 -2.65 4.12
N TYR A 117 -7.80 -2.77 3.77
CA TYR A 117 -7.05 -1.75 3.06
C TYR A 117 -6.85 -2.13 1.59
N SER A 118 -6.61 -3.41 1.29
CA SER A 118 -6.33 -3.88 -0.08
C SER A 118 -7.57 -4.19 -0.91
N GLY A 119 -8.71 -4.46 -0.27
CA GLY A 119 -9.90 -5.00 -0.94
C GLY A 119 -9.74 -6.42 -1.51
N ILE A 120 -8.53 -7.00 -1.48
CA ILE A 120 -8.23 -8.34 -1.99
C ILE A 120 -8.78 -9.39 -1.04
N LYS A 121 -9.61 -10.29 -1.57
CA LYS A 121 -10.10 -11.48 -0.89
C LYS A 121 -9.26 -12.69 -1.27
N GLU A 122 -9.25 -13.68 -0.39
CA GLU A 122 -8.65 -14.99 -0.67
C GLU A 122 -9.15 -15.58 -1.99
N THR A 123 -10.45 -15.44 -2.27
CA THR A 123 -11.08 -15.92 -3.51
C THR A 123 -10.52 -15.28 -4.77
N ASP A 124 -10.03 -14.04 -4.69
CA ASP A 124 -9.51 -13.31 -5.84
C ASP A 124 -8.14 -13.86 -6.28
N LEU A 125 -7.38 -14.45 -5.35
CA LEU A 125 -6.07 -15.03 -5.63
C LEU A 125 -6.13 -16.52 -6.00
N ILE A 126 -7.30 -17.16 -5.91
CA ILE A 126 -7.46 -18.55 -6.31
C ILE A 126 -7.21 -18.69 -7.82
N GLY A 127 -6.22 -19.50 -8.18
CA GLY A 127 -5.87 -19.75 -9.59
C GLY A 127 -5.02 -18.67 -10.24
N VAL A 128 -4.66 -17.60 -9.53
CA VAL A 128 -3.69 -16.61 -10.03
C VAL A 128 -2.32 -17.28 -10.13
N THR A 129 -1.69 -17.18 -11.31
CA THR A 129 -0.40 -17.81 -11.61
C THR A 129 0.72 -16.80 -11.83
N ASN A 130 0.38 -15.56 -12.13
CA ASN A 130 1.32 -14.48 -12.39
C ASN A 130 2.24 -14.26 -11.18
N THR A 131 3.53 -14.36 -11.40
CA THR A 131 4.54 -14.10 -10.38
C THR A 131 5.01 -12.65 -10.42
N LEU A 132 5.70 -12.21 -9.37
CA LEU A 132 6.38 -10.92 -9.36
C LEU A 132 7.30 -10.74 -10.59
N LYS A 133 7.98 -11.80 -11.02
CA LYS A 133 8.89 -11.75 -12.17
C LYS A 133 8.15 -11.50 -13.48
N ASP A 134 6.98 -12.11 -13.67
CA ASP A 134 6.16 -11.91 -14.86
C ASP A 134 5.70 -10.44 -14.94
N VAL A 135 5.23 -9.91 -13.83
CA VAL A 135 4.83 -8.50 -13.72
C VAL A 135 6.01 -7.55 -13.95
N GLN A 136 7.19 -7.85 -13.39
CA GLN A 136 8.40 -7.06 -13.64
C GLN A 136 8.76 -7.02 -15.13
N GLN A 137 8.64 -8.14 -15.83
CA GLN A 137 8.91 -8.20 -17.26
C GLN A 137 7.93 -7.32 -18.04
N ASP A 138 6.63 -7.45 -17.76
CA ASP A 138 5.60 -6.62 -18.39
C ASP A 138 5.84 -5.12 -18.13
N ILE A 139 6.20 -4.75 -16.90
CA ILE A 139 6.47 -3.36 -16.52
C ILE A 139 7.69 -2.81 -17.26
N ILE A 140 8.78 -3.57 -17.39
CA ILE A 140 9.98 -3.12 -18.10
C ILE A 140 9.68 -2.93 -19.60
N GLU A 141 8.74 -3.69 -20.16
CA GLU A 141 8.27 -3.51 -21.52
C GLU A 141 7.41 -2.25 -21.66
N LEU A 142 6.51 -2.00 -20.70
CA LEU A 142 5.57 -0.87 -20.71
C LEU A 142 6.20 0.48 -20.32
N ILE A 143 7.14 0.49 -19.37
CA ILE A 143 7.69 1.67 -18.71
C ILE A 143 9.20 1.79 -18.99
N SER A 144 9.60 2.85 -19.69
CA SER A 144 11.00 3.20 -19.89
C SER A 144 11.53 4.07 -18.74
N ALA A 145 12.85 4.30 -18.72
CA ALA A 145 13.48 5.21 -17.75
C ALA A 145 13.02 6.67 -17.93
N GLU A 146 12.42 6.99 -19.08
CA GLU A 146 11.94 8.31 -19.45
C GLU A 146 10.48 8.58 -19.04
N THR A 147 9.70 7.52 -18.80
CA THR A 147 8.33 7.60 -18.30
C THR A 147 8.28 8.19 -16.90
N PHE A 148 7.32 9.07 -16.61
CA PHE A 148 7.03 9.55 -15.26
C PHE A 148 6.03 8.62 -14.57
N ILE A 149 6.34 8.20 -13.34
CA ILE A 149 5.43 7.43 -12.49
C ILE A 149 4.87 8.32 -11.38
N ILE A 150 3.55 8.41 -11.32
CA ILE A 150 2.79 9.23 -10.38
C ILE A 150 2.09 8.32 -9.38
N GLY A 151 2.02 8.73 -8.12
CA GLY A 151 1.31 7.97 -7.09
C GLY A 151 1.36 8.61 -5.71
N HIS A 152 1.00 7.85 -4.68
CA HIS A 152 0.97 8.32 -3.30
C HIS A 152 1.69 7.37 -2.35
N GLY A 153 2.84 7.79 -1.83
CA GLY A 153 3.65 6.97 -0.93
C GLY A 153 4.29 5.77 -1.63
N LEU A 154 4.80 5.97 -2.84
CA LEU A 154 5.27 4.92 -3.74
C LEU A 154 6.48 4.12 -3.21
N ASP A 155 7.05 4.48 -2.07
CA ASP A 155 8.18 3.75 -1.49
C ASP A 155 7.82 2.32 -1.07
N SER A 156 6.57 2.07 -0.66
CA SER A 156 6.08 0.71 -0.44
C SER A 156 5.94 -0.06 -1.75
N ASP A 157 5.37 0.58 -2.77
CA ASP A 157 5.04 0.01 -4.06
C ASP A 157 6.31 -0.42 -4.80
N PHE A 158 7.31 0.47 -4.91
CA PHE A 158 8.59 0.15 -5.55
C PHE A 158 9.40 -0.91 -4.79
N ARG A 159 9.26 -1.00 -3.46
CA ARG A 159 9.88 -2.08 -2.67
C ARG A 159 9.19 -3.42 -2.92
N ALA A 160 7.86 -3.45 -2.93
CA ALA A 160 7.08 -4.66 -3.19
C ALA A 160 7.28 -5.16 -4.63
N LEU A 161 7.27 -4.26 -5.61
CA LEU A 161 7.58 -4.55 -7.01
C LEU A 161 9.06 -4.89 -7.26
N LYS A 162 9.93 -4.56 -6.31
CA LYS A 162 11.38 -4.59 -6.49
C LYS A 162 11.79 -3.90 -7.79
N LEU A 163 11.32 -2.68 -8.00
CA LEU A 163 11.55 -1.91 -9.22
C LEU A 163 12.38 -0.67 -8.91
N LEU A 164 13.41 -0.43 -9.70
CA LEU A 164 14.27 0.75 -9.64
C LEU A 164 13.93 1.68 -10.80
N HIS A 165 13.37 2.84 -10.47
CA HIS A 165 12.98 3.87 -11.41
C HIS A 165 13.29 5.26 -10.83
N ASN A 166 13.62 6.22 -11.69
CA ASN A 166 14.14 7.52 -11.26
C ASN A 166 13.14 8.68 -11.40
N ARG A 167 12.20 8.62 -12.34
CA ARG A 167 11.27 9.72 -12.64
C ARG A 167 9.96 9.53 -11.90
N ILE A 168 10.01 9.76 -10.58
CA ILE A 168 8.88 9.53 -9.68
C ILE A 168 8.29 10.85 -9.22
N ILE A 169 6.97 10.97 -9.30
CA ILE A 169 6.17 12.07 -8.76
C ILE A 169 5.29 11.50 -7.64
N ASP A 170 5.77 11.65 -6.40
CA ASP A 170 5.06 11.13 -5.22
C ASP A 170 4.31 12.26 -4.50
N THR A 171 2.98 12.17 -4.52
CA THR A 171 2.09 13.14 -3.89
C THR A 171 2.25 13.21 -2.36
N ALA A 172 2.71 12.14 -1.70
CA ALA A 172 3.00 12.16 -0.27
C ALA A 172 4.19 13.08 0.08
N PHE A 173 5.12 13.26 -0.86
CA PHE A 173 6.22 14.22 -0.73
C PHE A 173 5.82 15.63 -1.18
N LEU A 174 4.99 15.75 -2.22
CA LEU A 174 4.49 17.05 -2.69
C LEU A 174 3.57 17.74 -1.67
N TYR A 175 2.80 16.96 -0.91
CA TYR A 175 1.88 17.45 0.11
C TYR A 175 2.29 16.97 1.51
N PRO A 176 3.40 17.52 2.07
CA PRO A 176 3.93 17.05 3.33
C PRO A 176 2.95 17.26 4.49
N HIS A 177 3.05 16.39 5.48
CA HIS A 177 2.33 16.54 6.74
C HIS A 177 2.93 17.67 7.57
N ASN A 178 2.10 18.45 8.28
CA ASN A 178 2.56 19.60 9.08
C ASN A 178 3.53 19.21 10.22
N ARG A 179 3.53 17.94 10.62
CA ARG A 179 4.45 17.38 11.63
C ARG A 179 5.76 16.83 11.06
N GLY A 180 5.95 16.89 9.74
CA GLY A 180 7.09 16.28 9.06
C GLY A 180 7.05 14.75 9.04
N LEU A 181 8.08 14.16 8.42
CA LEU A 181 8.29 12.71 8.40
C LEU A 181 8.46 12.16 9.84
N PRO A 182 8.02 10.92 10.12
CA PRO A 182 7.48 9.92 9.20
C PRO A 182 5.98 10.07 8.90
N PHE A 183 5.32 11.10 9.42
CA PHE A 183 3.89 11.30 9.20
C PHE A 183 3.63 11.76 7.76
N LYS A 184 2.74 11.06 7.06
CA LYS A 184 2.24 11.42 5.72
C LYS A 184 0.76 11.77 5.81
N LYS A 185 0.29 12.74 5.02
CA LYS A 185 -1.15 12.95 4.84
C LYS A 185 -1.71 11.77 4.08
N SER A 186 -2.84 11.22 4.51
CA SER A 186 -3.49 10.15 3.74
C SER A 186 -4.01 10.71 2.43
N LEU A 187 -4.06 9.85 1.41
CA LEU A 187 -4.64 10.22 0.13
C LEU A 187 -6.09 10.68 0.25
N LYS A 188 -6.87 10.05 1.12
CA LYS A 188 -8.23 10.46 1.47
C LYS A 188 -8.29 11.91 1.95
N THR A 189 -7.33 12.34 2.77
CA THR A 189 -7.24 13.73 3.24
C THR A 189 -6.91 14.68 2.10
N LEU A 190 -6.02 14.28 1.20
CA LEU A 190 -5.64 15.10 0.04
C LEU A 190 -6.79 15.25 -0.95
N ALA A 191 -7.50 14.16 -1.27
CA ALA A 191 -8.66 14.18 -2.16
C ALA A 191 -9.76 15.12 -1.65
N VAL A 192 -10.05 15.07 -0.35
CA VAL A 192 -11.03 15.98 0.27
C VAL A 192 -10.56 17.43 0.19
N ASN A 193 -9.31 17.70 0.57
CA ASN A 193 -8.82 19.08 0.67
C ASN A 193 -8.58 19.75 -0.69
N HIS A 194 -8.18 18.99 -1.70
CA HIS A 194 -7.74 19.53 -2.98
C HIS A 194 -8.74 19.29 -4.11
N LEU A 195 -9.52 18.20 -4.06
CA LEU A 195 -10.49 17.85 -5.11
C LEU A 195 -11.94 17.98 -4.64
N ASN A 196 -12.19 18.25 -3.35
CA ASN A 196 -13.53 18.17 -2.74
C ASN A 196 -14.21 16.82 -2.98
N ARG A 197 -13.43 15.74 -3.09
CA ARG A 197 -13.92 14.38 -3.31
C ARG A 197 -13.67 13.52 -2.09
N ILE A 198 -14.69 12.78 -1.66
CA ILE A 198 -14.53 11.74 -0.65
C ILE A 198 -14.26 10.43 -1.39
N ILE A 199 -13.07 9.87 -1.16
CA ILE A 199 -12.67 8.57 -1.71
C ILE A 199 -12.72 7.51 -0.61
N GLN A 200 -12.86 6.24 -1.03
CA GLN A 200 -12.88 5.07 -0.14
C GLN A 200 -13.99 5.16 0.94
N GLU A 201 -15.24 5.36 0.49
CA GLU A 201 -16.45 5.16 1.32
C GLU A 201 -16.96 3.71 1.17
N ASP A 202 -17.44 3.13 2.27
CA ASP A 202 -18.15 1.84 2.35
C ASP A 202 -17.48 0.61 1.71
N GLY A 203 -16.29 0.24 2.20
CA GLY A 203 -15.72 -1.09 1.97
C GLY A 203 -15.37 -1.42 0.52
N LYS A 204 -15.45 -0.44 -0.38
CA LYS A 204 -14.92 -0.53 -1.75
C LYS A 204 -13.57 0.16 -1.78
N CYS A 205 -12.53 -0.61 -2.13
CA CYS A 205 -11.21 -0.06 -2.42
C CYS A 205 -11.31 0.70 -3.74
N PHE A 206 -11.50 2.01 -3.67
CA PHE A 206 -11.17 2.88 -4.80
C PHE A 206 -9.74 3.34 -4.54
N SER A 207 -8.83 2.66 -5.23
CA SER A 207 -7.40 2.91 -5.28
C SER A 207 -7.08 4.32 -5.78
N CYS A 208 -5.83 4.72 -5.65
CA CYS A 208 -5.28 6.05 -5.96
C CYS A 208 -5.53 6.55 -7.40
N LEU A 209 -6.11 5.70 -8.25
CA LEU A 209 -6.36 5.87 -9.68
C LEU A 209 -7.30 7.04 -10.03
N PHE A 210 -8.17 7.49 -9.12
CA PHE A 210 -9.12 8.58 -9.41
C PHE A 210 -8.60 10.00 -9.12
N LEU A 211 -7.29 10.19 -8.92
CA LEU A 211 -6.70 11.51 -8.67
C LEU A 211 -6.16 12.23 -9.91
N ILE A 212 -6.30 11.61 -11.08
CA ILE A 212 -5.90 12.21 -12.36
C ILE A 212 -7.05 12.99 -13.04
N ASP A 213 -8.26 12.95 -12.48
CA ASP A 213 -9.43 13.76 -12.91
C ASP A 213 -9.72 14.98 -12.02
#